data_AF-A0A0J8S5P4-F1
#
_entry.id   AF-A0A0J8S5P4-F1
#
_cell.length_a   1.000
_cell.length_b   1.000
_cell.length_c   1.000
_cell.angle_alpha   90.00
_cell.angle_beta   90.00
_cell.angle_gamma   90.00
#
_symmetry.space_group_name_H-M   'P 1'
#
loop_
_entity.id
_entity.type
_entity.pdbx_description
1 polymer ?
#
loop_
_entity_poly.entity_id
_entity_poly.type
_entity_poly.pdbx_seq_one_letter_code
_entity_poly.pdbx_strand_id
1 'polypeptide(L)'
;MRLLADNCSGKDFKDDVWPLIHLGLDSPIHSLVDASLRCLPVMLPVLDFSTVKDEVFPPIALVFSKTSSLTIKIRGLEAFVILCGGTVDAMGSTDELSGVISNSRSLSSSHTSILDKFTIQEKVVPLLKAIKTKEPAVMMAALNVFKQIGQIVDMEFLALDVLPIMWAFSLGPLLNVQQFSSYVDLIKSLSTRIETEQKKKLQELSSSNGDKSRNNTSSP
;
A
#
# COMPACT_ATOMS: atom_id res chain seq x y z
N MET A 1 -21.68 11.64 2.19
CA MET A 1 -20.80 10.72 1.43
C MET A 1 -21.41 9.33 1.23
N ARG A 2 -21.73 8.55 2.27
CA ARG A 2 -22.34 7.21 2.11
C ARG A 2 -23.62 7.22 1.27
N LEU A 3 -24.53 8.15 1.53
CA LEU A 3 -25.74 8.33 0.71
C LEU A 3 -25.44 8.53 -0.78
N LEU A 4 -24.36 9.23 -1.14
CA LEU A 4 -24.01 9.43 -2.55
C LEU A 4 -23.48 8.11 -3.16
N ALA A 5 -22.58 7.42 -2.47
CA ALA A 5 -22.04 6.14 -2.93
C ALA A 5 -23.12 5.05 -3.08
N ASP A 6 -24.12 5.03 -2.19
CA ASP A 6 -25.19 4.04 -2.22
C ASP A 6 -26.25 4.32 -3.32
N ASN A 7 -26.29 5.54 -3.88
CA ASN A 7 -27.35 5.96 -4.81
C ASN A 7 -26.83 6.45 -6.18
N CYS A 8 -25.52 6.58 -6.38
CA CYS A 8 -24.93 7.01 -7.65
C CYS A 8 -24.29 5.82 -8.37
N SER A 9 -24.36 5.79 -9.70
CA SER A 9 -23.53 4.86 -10.48
C SER A 9 -22.06 5.30 -10.44
N GLY A 10 -21.14 4.39 -10.80
CA GLY A 10 -19.72 4.73 -10.93
C GLY A 10 -19.45 5.90 -11.87
N LYS A 11 -20.26 6.01 -12.94
CA LYS A 11 -20.18 7.11 -13.89
C LYS A 11 -20.66 8.43 -13.27
N ASP A 12 -21.83 8.45 -12.63
CA ASP A 12 -22.35 9.67 -12.00
C ASP A 12 -21.42 10.14 -10.87
N PHE A 13 -20.85 9.18 -10.12
CA PHE A 13 -19.87 9.50 -9.10
C PHE A 13 -18.63 10.16 -9.70
N LYS A 14 -18.10 9.61 -10.79
CA LYS A 14 -16.95 10.16 -11.49
C LYS A 14 -17.23 11.54 -12.11
N ASP A 15 -18.36 11.70 -12.79
CA ASP A 15 -18.65 12.90 -13.56
C ASP A 15 -19.12 14.05 -12.65
N ASP A 16 -19.90 13.76 -11.59
CA ASP A 16 -20.56 14.78 -10.78
C ASP A 16 -19.99 14.93 -9.35
N VAL A 17 -19.56 13.83 -8.73
CA VAL A 17 -19.12 13.84 -7.31
C VAL A 17 -17.62 14.03 -7.15
N TRP A 18 -16.83 13.34 -7.98
CA TRP A 18 -15.37 13.40 -7.93
C TRP A 18 -14.81 14.82 -8.11
N PRO A 19 -15.32 15.70 -9.00
CA PRO A 19 -14.80 17.06 -9.13
C PRO A 19 -14.87 17.87 -7.83
N LEU A 20 -15.87 17.63 -6.98
CA LEU A 20 -16.01 18.28 -5.68
C LEU A 20 -14.95 17.79 -4.68
N ILE A 21 -14.66 16.49 -4.70
CA ILE A 21 -13.62 15.89 -3.85
C ILE A 21 -12.24 16.35 -4.31
N HIS A 22 -12.02 16.37 -5.63
CA HIS A 22 -10.80 16.86 -6.24
C HIS A 22 -10.51 18.31 -5.85
N LEU A 23 -11.52 19.18 -5.88
CA LEU A 23 -11.40 20.56 -5.42
C LEU A 23 -10.98 20.64 -3.94
N GLY A 24 -11.46 19.73 -3.11
CA GLY A 24 -11.05 19.63 -1.71
C GLY A 24 -9.61 19.16 -1.52
N LEU A 25 -9.11 18.27 -2.38
CA LEU A 25 -7.70 17.83 -2.40
C LEU A 25 -6.76 18.95 -2.85
N ASP A 26 -7.16 19.75 -3.83
CA ASP A 26 -6.38 20.90 -4.33
C ASP A 26 -6.44 22.14 -3.41
N SER A 27 -7.25 22.07 -2.34
CA SER A 27 -7.42 23.19 -1.41
C SER A 27 -6.15 23.46 -0.59
N PRO A 28 -5.79 24.73 -0.33
CA PRO A 28 -4.73 25.06 0.62
C PRO A 28 -5.13 24.79 2.08
N ILE A 29 -6.40 24.49 2.35
CA ILE A 29 -6.93 24.31 3.70
C ILE A 29 -6.82 22.84 4.11
N HIS A 30 -5.95 22.55 5.08
CA HIS A 30 -5.68 21.18 5.56
C HIS A 30 -6.95 20.41 5.98
N SER A 31 -7.94 21.05 6.59
CA SER A 31 -9.18 20.37 7.00
C SER A 31 -10.02 19.91 5.81
N LEU A 32 -10.00 20.64 4.69
CA LEU A 32 -10.69 20.22 3.46
C LEU A 32 -9.97 19.07 2.79
N VAL A 33 -8.63 19.10 2.77
CA VAL A 33 -7.81 18.00 2.28
C VAL A 33 -8.03 16.73 3.12
N ASP A 34 -7.99 16.83 4.45
CA ASP A 34 -8.26 15.71 5.37
C ASP A 34 -9.66 15.12 5.13
N ALA A 35 -10.69 15.98 5.02
CA ALA A 35 -12.06 15.54 4.74
C ALA A 35 -12.16 14.82 3.39
N SER A 36 -11.46 15.29 2.37
CA SER A 36 -11.46 14.70 1.02
C SER A 36 -10.79 13.32 1.00
N LEU A 37 -9.65 13.17 1.68
CA LEU A 37 -8.96 11.87 1.81
C LEU A 37 -9.82 10.84 2.56
N ARG A 38 -10.62 11.26 3.55
CA ARG A 38 -11.55 10.36 4.28
C ARG A 38 -12.70 9.83 3.42
N CYS A 39 -12.95 10.41 2.26
CA CYS A 39 -13.96 9.87 1.34
C CYS A 39 -13.50 8.59 0.63
N LEU A 40 -12.19 8.28 0.63
CA LEU A 40 -11.62 7.17 -0.14
C LEU A 40 -12.27 5.80 0.12
N PRO A 41 -12.40 5.32 1.37
CA PRO A 41 -13.02 4.01 1.62
C PRO A 41 -14.45 3.88 1.10
N VAL A 42 -15.16 5.01 0.97
CA VAL A 42 -16.56 5.04 0.54
C VAL A 42 -16.67 5.16 -0.99
N MET A 43 -15.73 5.85 -1.65
CA MET A 43 -15.78 6.04 -3.11
C MET A 43 -15.21 4.84 -3.88
N LEU A 44 -14.16 4.20 -3.36
CA LEU A 44 -13.40 3.20 -4.11
C LEU A 44 -14.23 1.99 -4.57
N PRO A 45 -15.22 1.47 -3.81
CA PRO A 45 -16.09 0.39 -4.29
C PRO A 45 -16.97 0.76 -5.49
N VAL A 46 -17.17 2.04 -5.75
CA VAL A 46 -18.06 2.57 -6.80
C VAL A 46 -17.28 2.92 -8.08
N LEU A 47 -15.96 3.11 -7.96
CA LEU A 47 -15.08 3.50 -9.06
C LEU A 47 -14.41 2.29 -9.71
N ASP A 48 -14.15 2.39 -11.01
CA ASP A 48 -13.39 1.40 -11.74
C ASP A 48 -11.88 1.61 -11.61
N PHE A 49 -11.10 0.58 -11.96
CA PHE A 49 -9.65 0.58 -11.84
C PHE A 49 -8.99 1.78 -12.55
N SER A 50 -9.41 2.09 -13.79
CA SER A 50 -8.80 3.18 -14.56
C SER A 50 -9.05 4.53 -13.91
N THR A 51 -10.27 4.80 -13.42
CA THR A 51 -10.55 6.06 -12.71
C THR A 51 -9.73 6.16 -11.43
N VAL A 52 -9.57 5.08 -10.67
CA VAL A 52 -8.74 5.13 -9.45
C VAL A 52 -7.27 5.41 -9.79
N LYS A 53 -6.72 4.73 -10.80
CA LYS A 53 -5.31 4.86 -11.17
C LYS A 53 -4.99 6.21 -11.82
N ASP A 54 -5.84 6.66 -12.75
CA ASP A 54 -5.54 7.77 -13.63
C ASP A 54 -6.10 9.11 -13.13
N GLU A 55 -7.13 9.10 -12.28
CA GLU A 55 -7.79 10.32 -11.79
C GLU A 55 -7.70 10.47 -10.28
N VAL A 56 -7.88 9.41 -9.49
CA VAL A 56 -7.89 9.52 -8.02
C VAL A 56 -6.48 9.52 -7.41
N PHE A 57 -5.60 8.64 -7.88
CA PHE A 57 -4.25 8.51 -7.32
C PHE A 57 -3.37 9.76 -7.54
N PRO A 58 -3.32 10.39 -8.73
CA PRO A 58 -2.39 11.50 -8.97
C PRO A 58 -2.60 12.72 -8.05
N PRO A 59 -3.83 13.19 -7.77
CA PRO A 59 -4.08 14.27 -6.82
C PRO A 59 -3.66 13.93 -5.39
N ILE A 60 -3.87 12.69 -4.93
CA ILE A 60 -3.44 12.24 -3.60
C ILE A 60 -1.90 12.25 -3.52
N ALA A 61 -1.24 11.72 -4.54
CA ALA A 61 0.22 11.75 -4.64
C ALA A 61 0.76 13.19 -4.64
N LEU A 62 0.09 14.10 -5.34
CA LEU A 62 0.43 15.51 -5.40
C LEU A 62 0.33 16.18 -4.02
N VAL A 63 -0.80 16.03 -3.34
CA VAL A 63 -1.03 16.53 -1.98
C VAL A 63 0.04 16.00 -1.03
N PHE A 64 0.30 14.70 -1.06
CA PHE A 64 1.29 14.06 -0.20
C PHE A 64 2.70 14.59 -0.44
N SER A 65 3.09 14.78 -1.70
CA SER A 65 4.43 15.25 -2.08
C SER A 65 4.68 16.72 -1.71
N LYS A 66 3.66 17.58 -1.84
CA LYS A 66 3.78 19.03 -1.62
C LYS A 66 3.56 19.44 -0.17
N THR A 67 2.84 18.64 0.62
CA THR A 67 2.46 19.05 1.97
C THR A 67 3.64 19.06 2.95
N SER A 68 3.71 20.11 3.78
CA SER A 68 4.59 20.20 4.94
C SER A 68 3.89 19.75 6.23
N SER A 69 2.57 19.54 6.20
CA SER A 69 1.77 19.16 7.36
C SER A 69 1.92 17.67 7.67
N LEU A 70 2.36 17.37 8.90
CA LEU A 70 2.48 15.98 9.39
C LEU A 70 1.15 15.24 9.35
N THR A 71 0.05 15.92 9.73
CA THR A 71 -1.30 15.35 9.68
C THR A 71 -1.69 14.95 8.27
N ILE A 72 -1.44 15.81 7.28
CA ILE A 72 -1.75 15.49 5.88
C ILE A 72 -0.85 14.40 5.35
N LYS A 73 0.43 14.32 5.77
CA LYS A 73 1.30 13.18 5.45
C LYS A 73 0.75 11.87 5.98
N ILE A 74 0.36 11.82 7.25
CA ILE A 74 -0.25 10.62 7.86
C ILE A 74 -1.49 10.20 7.07
N ARG A 75 -2.36 11.15 6.74
CA ARG A 75 -3.58 10.89 5.95
C ARG A 75 -3.30 10.43 4.52
N GLY A 76 -2.28 10.98 3.86
CA GLY A 76 -1.83 10.52 2.55
C GLY A 76 -1.27 9.09 2.60
N LEU A 77 -0.55 8.73 3.67
CA LEU A 77 -0.06 7.36 3.89
C LEU A 77 -1.21 6.38 4.14
N GLU A 78 -2.20 6.76 4.95
CA GLU A 78 -3.43 5.99 5.12
C GLU A 78 -4.18 5.80 3.79
N ALA A 79 -4.26 6.85 2.97
CA ALA A 79 -4.83 6.75 1.62
C ALA A 79 -4.04 5.75 0.75
N PHE A 80 -2.71 5.73 0.82
CA PHE A 80 -1.91 4.72 0.12
C PHE A 80 -2.15 3.30 0.65
N VAL A 81 -2.33 3.10 1.96
CA VAL A 81 -2.73 1.79 2.52
C VAL A 81 -4.02 1.31 1.88
N ILE A 82 -5.05 2.18 1.82
CA ILE A 82 -6.36 1.85 1.24
C ILE A 82 -6.22 1.52 -0.25
N LEU A 83 -5.49 2.35 -1.01
CA LEU A 83 -5.26 2.13 -2.44
C LEU A 83 -4.46 0.85 -2.74
N CYS A 84 -3.65 0.38 -1.78
CA CYS A 84 -2.95 -0.89 -1.87
C CYS A 84 -3.79 -2.08 -1.36
N GLY A 85 -5.07 -1.88 -1.02
CA GLY A 85 -5.98 -2.96 -0.57
C GLY A 85 -5.99 -3.23 0.94
N GLY A 86 -5.35 -2.38 1.74
CA GLY A 86 -5.40 -2.45 3.20
C GLY A 86 -6.60 -1.72 3.80
N THR A 87 -6.88 -1.98 5.07
CA THR A 87 -7.87 -1.22 5.85
C THR A 87 -7.17 -0.36 6.90
N VAL A 88 -7.74 0.82 7.17
CA VAL A 88 -7.22 1.74 8.20
C VAL A 88 -7.58 1.33 9.63
N ASP A 89 -8.48 0.37 9.81
CA ASP A 89 -8.89 -0.10 11.15
C ASP A 89 -7.79 -0.93 11.85
N ALA A 90 -6.82 -1.44 11.10
CA ALA A 90 -5.63 -2.11 11.64
C ALA A 90 -4.58 -1.14 12.22
N MET A 91 -4.81 0.18 12.15
CA MET A 91 -3.83 1.20 12.53
C MET A 91 -3.81 1.51 14.05
N GLY A 92 -4.79 1.02 14.83
CA GLY A 92 -4.99 1.36 16.24
C GLY A 92 -4.85 0.23 17.25
N SER A 93 -4.57 -1.00 16.83
CA SER A 93 -4.61 -2.18 17.71
C SER A 93 -3.33 -3.00 17.56
N THR A 94 -2.41 -2.87 18.51
CA THR A 94 -1.39 -3.88 18.81
C THR A 94 -2.00 -5.03 19.60
N ASP A 95 -3.15 -5.56 19.18
CA ASP A 95 -3.82 -6.65 19.87
C ASP A 95 -4.41 -7.62 18.84
N GLU A 96 -3.55 -8.51 18.36
CA GLU A 96 -3.90 -9.66 17.54
C GLU A 96 -4.54 -10.75 18.42
N LEU A 97 -5.63 -10.43 19.09
CA LEU A 97 -6.49 -11.41 19.76
C LEU A 97 -7.91 -10.89 19.99
N SER A 98 -8.80 -11.11 19.02
CA SER A 98 -10.22 -11.28 19.34
C SER A 98 -10.93 -12.13 18.29
N GLY A 99 -11.23 -13.37 18.67
CA GLY A 99 -12.25 -14.17 18.01
C GLY A 99 -13.63 -13.68 18.45
N VAL A 100 -14.22 -12.75 17.69
CA VAL A 100 -15.68 -12.51 17.70
C VAL A 100 -16.14 -12.17 16.29
N ILE A 101 -17.02 -13.02 15.76
CA ILE A 101 -17.73 -12.82 14.50
C ILE A 101 -18.64 -11.59 14.64
N SER A 102 -18.27 -10.50 13.97
CA SER A 102 -19.11 -9.33 13.81
C SER A 102 -19.72 -9.35 12.40
N ASN A 103 -20.99 -9.78 12.32
CA ASN A 103 -21.83 -9.65 11.13
C ASN A 103 -22.10 -8.17 10.86
N SER A 104 -21.22 -7.53 10.10
CA SER A 104 -21.52 -6.32 9.32
C SER A 104 -21.15 -6.65 7.89
N ARG A 105 -22.01 -6.29 6.91
CA ARG A 105 -21.87 -6.61 5.49
C ARG A 105 -20.40 -6.52 5.05
N SER A 106 -19.76 -7.68 4.97
CA SER A 106 -18.36 -7.81 4.61
C SER A 106 -18.21 -7.22 3.22
N LEU A 107 -17.40 -6.17 3.09
CA LEU A 107 -16.76 -5.89 1.83
C LEU A 107 -16.15 -7.22 1.39
N SER A 108 -16.60 -7.69 0.23
CA SER A 108 -16.17 -8.94 -0.37
C SER A 108 -14.66 -9.08 -0.21
N SER A 109 -14.27 -10.14 0.50
CA SER A 109 -12.90 -10.61 0.65
C SER A 109 -12.29 -10.82 -0.73
N SER A 110 -11.67 -9.77 -1.24
CA SER A 110 -10.82 -9.79 -2.41
C SER A 110 -9.61 -8.96 -2.03
N HIS A 111 -8.56 -9.66 -1.59
CA HIS A 111 -7.22 -9.13 -1.30
C HIS A 111 -6.53 -8.55 -2.56
N THR A 112 -7.28 -7.99 -3.51
CA THR A 112 -6.78 -7.39 -4.73
C THR A 112 -6.46 -5.93 -4.43
N SER A 113 -5.19 -5.58 -4.47
CA SER A 113 -4.76 -4.19 -4.42
C SER A 113 -5.51 -3.39 -5.49
N ILE A 114 -6.00 -2.21 -5.14
CA ILE A 114 -6.78 -1.38 -6.06
C ILE A 114 -5.85 -0.79 -7.12
N LEU A 115 -4.63 -0.42 -6.73
CA LEU A 115 -3.56 -0.09 -7.65
C LEU A 115 -2.84 -1.35 -8.14
N ASP A 116 -2.42 -1.33 -9.40
CA ASP A 116 -1.60 -2.38 -9.96
C ASP A 116 -0.15 -2.27 -9.45
N LYS A 117 0.54 -3.41 -9.50
CA LYS A 117 1.92 -3.55 -9.07
C LYS A 117 2.87 -2.55 -9.74
N PHE A 118 2.72 -2.27 -11.03
CA PHE A 118 3.61 -1.34 -11.73
C PHE A 118 3.42 0.08 -11.19
N THR A 119 2.18 0.52 -11.01
CA THR A 119 1.89 1.82 -10.39
C THR A 119 2.45 1.93 -8.97
N ILE A 120 2.36 0.88 -8.17
CA ILE A 120 2.92 0.86 -6.81
C ILE A 120 4.45 1.03 -6.85
N GLN A 121 5.14 0.26 -7.70
CA GLN A 121 6.61 0.32 -7.81
C GLN A 121 7.09 1.68 -8.34
N GLU A 122 6.47 2.19 -9.40
CA GLU A 122 6.95 3.39 -10.11
C GLU A 122 6.47 4.71 -9.49
N LYS A 123 5.38 4.69 -8.72
CA LYS A 123 4.78 5.92 -8.19
C LYS A 123 4.70 5.93 -6.67
N VAL A 124 4.19 4.88 -6.03
CA VAL A 124 4.01 4.86 -4.57
C VAL A 124 5.35 4.77 -3.84
N VAL A 125 6.23 3.84 -4.24
CA VAL A 125 7.52 3.63 -3.56
C VAL A 125 8.44 4.85 -3.63
N PRO A 126 8.57 5.56 -4.76
CA PRO A 126 9.32 6.82 -4.81
C PRO A 126 8.79 7.90 -3.85
N LEU A 127 7.47 7.97 -3.65
CA LEU A 127 6.87 8.90 -2.68
C LEU A 127 7.25 8.54 -1.24
N LEU A 128 7.30 7.24 -0.89
CA LEU A 128 7.77 6.78 0.41
C LEU A 128 9.26 7.11 0.62
N LYS A 129 10.09 6.89 -0.40
CA LYS A 129 11.52 7.21 -0.38
C LYS A 129 11.78 8.70 -0.17
N ALA A 130 10.91 9.56 -0.71
CA ALA A 130 11.03 11.02 -0.61
C ALA A 130 10.70 11.59 0.78
N ILE A 131 10.16 10.79 1.70
CA ILE A 131 9.86 11.22 3.07
C ILE A 131 11.15 11.47 3.84
N LYS A 132 11.38 12.73 4.22
CA LYS A 132 12.58 13.15 4.98
C LYS A 132 12.35 13.27 6.48
N THR A 133 11.10 13.42 6.91
CA THR A 133 10.78 13.60 8.33
C THR A 133 11.04 12.31 9.12
N LYS A 134 11.48 12.46 10.38
CA LYS A 134 11.73 11.37 11.32
C LYS A 134 10.69 11.32 12.44
N GLU A 135 9.56 11.99 12.25
CA GLU A 135 8.45 11.99 13.20
C GLU A 135 7.82 10.60 13.34
N PRO A 136 7.76 10.02 14.56
CA PRO A 136 7.31 8.64 14.76
C PRO A 136 5.92 8.35 14.19
N ALA A 137 5.00 9.30 14.28
CA ALA A 137 3.65 9.13 13.76
C ALA A 137 3.64 8.94 12.22
N VAL A 138 4.45 9.71 11.50
CA VAL A 138 4.59 9.57 10.04
C VAL A 138 5.31 8.26 9.69
N MET A 139 6.34 7.90 10.45
CA MET A 139 7.08 6.67 10.24
C MET A 139 6.22 5.43 10.49
N MET A 140 5.37 5.43 11.51
CA MET A 140 4.46 4.31 11.76
C MET A 140 3.35 4.23 10.70
N ALA A 141 2.85 5.36 10.21
CA ALA A 141 1.95 5.36 9.06
C ALA A 141 2.63 4.77 7.80
N ALA A 142 3.90 5.11 7.55
CA ALA A 142 4.67 4.56 6.43
C ALA A 142 4.92 3.05 6.56
N LEU A 143 5.16 2.55 7.79
CA LEU A 143 5.28 1.12 8.07
C LEU A 143 4.05 0.34 7.58
N ASN A 144 2.86 0.89 7.77
CA ASN A 144 1.63 0.27 7.32
C ASN A 144 1.51 0.22 5.79
N VAL A 145 2.02 1.23 5.08
CA VAL A 145 2.12 1.18 3.61
C VAL A 145 3.08 0.07 3.20
N PHE A 146 4.27 0.00 3.82
CA PHE A 146 5.26 -1.06 3.57
C PHE A 146 4.67 -2.46 3.76
N LYS A 147 3.85 -2.66 4.80
CA LYS A 147 3.17 -3.93 5.06
C LYS A 147 2.27 -4.36 3.90
N GLN A 148 1.54 -3.42 3.28
CA GLN A 148 0.67 -3.71 2.15
C GLN A 148 1.47 -3.93 0.86
N ILE A 149 2.34 -2.98 0.50
CA ILE A 149 3.09 -3.08 -0.77
C ILE A 149 4.03 -4.29 -0.79
N GLY A 150 4.57 -4.69 0.35
CA GLY A 150 5.45 -5.86 0.48
C GLY A 150 4.80 -7.17 0.06
N GLN A 151 3.47 -7.23 0.02
CA GLN A 151 2.75 -8.41 -0.47
C GLN A 151 2.55 -8.40 -1.99
N ILE A 152 2.60 -7.23 -2.62
CA ILE A 152 2.16 -6.96 -4.00
C ILE A 152 3.34 -6.80 -4.97
N VAL A 153 4.44 -6.18 -4.53
CA VAL A 153 5.59 -5.87 -5.39
C VAL A 153 6.44 -7.10 -5.72
N ASP A 154 7.28 -6.98 -6.75
CA ASP A 154 8.24 -8.02 -7.11
C ASP A 154 9.24 -8.30 -6.01
N MET A 155 9.66 -9.55 -5.96
CA MET A 155 10.71 -10.07 -5.08
C MET A 155 12.03 -9.30 -5.19
N GLU A 156 12.49 -9.06 -6.42
CA GLU A 156 13.74 -8.34 -6.67
C GLU A 156 13.61 -6.87 -6.25
N PHE A 157 12.50 -6.23 -6.61
CA PHE A 157 12.20 -4.85 -6.23
C PHE A 157 12.03 -4.68 -4.70
N LEU A 158 11.39 -5.66 -4.04
CA LEU A 158 11.25 -5.69 -2.58
C LEU A 158 12.62 -5.69 -1.90
N ALA A 159 13.56 -6.50 -2.41
CA ALA A 159 14.90 -6.63 -1.86
C ALA A 159 15.77 -5.38 -2.12
N LEU A 160 15.72 -4.82 -3.33
CA LEU A 160 16.64 -3.78 -3.78
C LEU A 160 16.14 -2.36 -3.50
N ASP A 161 14.83 -2.13 -3.54
CA ASP A 161 14.25 -0.79 -3.42
C ASP A 161 13.47 -0.60 -2.12
N VAL A 162 12.68 -1.59 -1.68
CA VAL A 162 11.79 -1.43 -0.52
C VAL A 162 12.51 -1.66 0.80
N LEU A 163 13.20 -2.79 0.98
CA LEU A 163 13.89 -3.12 2.24
C LEU A 163 14.93 -2.06 2.66
N PRO A 164 15.75 -1.49 1.76
CA PRO A 164 16.68 -0.44 2.15
C PRO A 164 15.99 0.82 2.69
N ILE A 165 14.84 1.19 2.13
CA ILE A 165 14.03 2.30 2.64
C ILE A 165 13.52 1.96 4.04
N MET A 166 13.00 0.75 4.25
CA MET A 166 12.50 0.31 5.56
C MET A 166 13.59 0.37 6.64
N TRP A 167 14.83 -0.04 6.34
CA TRP A 167 15.96 0.12 7.25
C TRP A 167 16.29 1.59 7.53
N ALA A 168 16.27 2.45 6.51
CA ALA A 168 16.49 3.89 6.69
C ALA A 168 15.42 4.56 7.57
N PHE A 169 14.20 4.00 7.59
CA PHE A 169 13.15 4.37 8.53
C PHE A 169 13.42 3.78 9.92
N SER A 170 13.68 2.48 10.07
CA SER A 170 13.85 1.84 11.38
C SER A 170 14.98 2.45 12.21
N LEU A 171 15.99 3.07 11.57
CA LEU A 171 17.09 3.75 12.23
C LEU A 171 16.79 5.22 12.62
N GLY A 172 15.54 5.67 12.54
CA GLY A 172 15.14 7.01 12.96
C GLY A 172 15.31 7.22 14.47
N PRO A 173 15.93 8.34 14.91
CA PRO A 173 16.32 8.53 16.32
C PRO A 173 15.14 8.78 17.27
N LEU A 174 13.95 9.05 16.73
CA LEU A 174 12.74 9.34 17.51
C LEU A 174 11.87 8.10 17.77
N LEU A 175 12.21 6.96 17.19
CA LEU A 175 11.46 5.72 17.41
C LEU A 175 11.73 5.16 18.80
N ASN A 176 10.67 4.62 19.41
CA ASN A 176 10.81 3.81 20.61
C ASN A 176 11.10 2.34 20.27
N VAL A 177 11.42 1.54 21.28
CA VAL A 177 11.78 0.13 21.13
C VAL A 177 10.68 -0.70 20.46
N GLN A 178 9.41 -0.45 20.79
CA GLN A 178 8.28 -1.19 20.22
C GLN A 178 8.08 -0.86 18.73
N GLN A 179 8.21 0.41 18.37
CA GLN A 179 8.13 0.87 16.98
C GLN A 179 9.28 0.31 16.16
N PHE A 180 10.51 0.33 16.69
CA PHE A 180 11.66 -0.32 16.07
C PHE A 180 11.45 -1.82 15.88
N SER A 181 10.94 -2.53 16.89
CA SER A 181 10.62 -3.96 16.77
C SER A 181 9.64 -4.20 15.63
N SER A 182 8.58 -3.40 15.54
CA SER A 182 7.56 -3.53 14.48
C SER A 182 8.17 -3.41 13.07
N TYR A 183 9.15 -2.52 12.89
CA TYR A 183 9.92 -2.44 11.64
C TYR A 183 10.75 -3.69 11.39
N VAL A 184 11.52 -4.13 12.38
CA VAL A 184 12.41 -5.29 12.27
C VAL A 184 11.61 -6.58 11.99
N ASP A 185 10.47 -6.74 12.64
CA ASP A 185 9.60 -7.91 12.46
C ASP A 185 9.05 -7.96 11.03
N LEU A 186 8.63 -6.82 10.48
CA LEU A 186 8.19 -6.74 9.09
C LEU A 186 9.35 -6.97 8.10
N ILE A 187 10.52 -6.39 8.36
CA ILE A 187 11.73 -6.62 7.53
C ILE A 187 12.09 -8.10 7.49
N LYS A 188 12.12 -8.77 8.66
CA LYS A 188 12.40 -10.20 8.76
C LYS A 188 11.36 -11.03 8.01
N SER A 189 10.08 -10.74 8.19
CA SER A 189 8.99 -11.44 7.50
C SER A 189 9.15 -11.35 5.97
N LEU A 190 9.40 -10.15 5.44
CA LEU A 190 9.60 -9.93 4.01
C LEU A 190 10.90 -10.56 3.50
N SER A 191 11.96 -10.56 4.31
CA SER A 191 13.24 -11.21 3.97
C SER A 191 13.11 -12.73 3.88
N THR A 192 12.39 -13.37 4.81
CA THR A 192 12.11 -14.81 4.77
C THR A 192 11.27 -15.18 3.55
N ARG A 193 10.30 -14.35 3.18
CA ARG A 193 9.55 -14.52 1.93
C ARG A 193 10.48 -14.45 0.72
N ILE A 194 11.40 -13.48 0.70
CA ILE A 194 12.40 -13.35 -0.38
C ILE A 194 13.28 -14.61 -0.48
N GLU A 195 13.75 -15.12 0.66
CA GLU A 195 14.57 -16.32 0.68
C GLU A 195 13.80 -17.54 0.12
N THR A 196 12.56 -17.74 0.59
CA THR A 196 11.76 -18.92 0.25
C THR A 196 11.42 -18.97 -1.24
N GLU A 197 10.94 -17.86 -1.79
CA GLU A 197 10.57 -17.77 -3.21
C GLU A 197 11.80 -17.85 -4.13
N GLN A 198 12.93 -17.23 -3.74
CA GLN A 198 14.16 -17.34 -4.52
C GLN A 198 14.72 -18.77 -4.49
N LYS A 199 14.67 -19.46 -3.34
CA LYS A 199 15.09 -20.86 -3.21
C LYS A 199 14.23 -21.77 -4.08
N LYS A 200 12.92 -21.58 -4.08
CA LYS A 200 11.98 -22.32 -4.92
C LYS A 200 12.30 -22.12 -6.41
N LYS A 201 12.46 -20.88 -6.86
CA LYS A 201 12.81 -20.56 -8.26
C LYS A 201 14.11 -21.23 -8.71
N LEU A 202 15.13 -21.25 -7.85
CA LEU A 202 16.41 -21.93 -8.15
C LEU A 202 16.28 -23.45 -8.18
N GLN A 203 15.48 -24.05 -7.30
CA GLN A 203 15.21 -25.49 -7.30
C GLN A 203 14.49 -25.94 -8.58
N GLU A 204 13.48 -25.18 -9.03
CA GLU A 204 12.76 -25.44 -10.27
C GLU A 204 13.68 -25.34 -11.50
N LEU A 205 14.55 -24.32 -11.55
CA LEU A 205 15.55 -24.17 -12.61
C LEU A 205 16.55 -25.33 -12.64
N SER A 206 17.03 -25.78 -11.48
CA SER A 206 17.95 -26.92 -11.40
C SER A 206 17.32 -28.23 -11.83
N SER A 207 16.05 -28.46 -11.47
CA SER A 207 15.29 -29.67 -11.84
C SER A 207 14.97 -29.71 -13.33
N SER A 208 14.64 -28.57 -13.94
CA SER A 208 14.40 -28.47 -15.39
C SER A 208 15.67 -28.72 -16.22
N ASN A 209 16.85 -28.31 -15.72
CA ASN A 209 18.13 -28.61 -16.37
C ASN A 209 18.55 -30.08 -16.23
N GLY A 210 18.14 -30.78 -15.18
CA GLY A 210 18.40 -32.21 -15.00
C GLY A 210 17.68 -33.09 -16.04
N ASP A 211 16.47 -32.72 -16.45
CA ASP A 211 15.66 -33.48 -17.41
C ASP A 211 16.14 -33.32 -18.87
N LYS A 212 16.61 -32.12 -19.24
CA LYS A 212 17.21 -31.88 -20.57
C LYS A 212 18.51 -32.64 -20.78
N SER A 213 19.28 -32.91 -19.72
CA SER A 213 20.52 -33.68 -19.80
C SER A 213 20.28 -35.17 -20.05
N ARG A 214 19.17 -35.73 -19.54
CA ARG A 214 18.79 -37.14 -19.77
C ARG A 214 18.34 -37.43 -21.20
N ASN A 215 17.63 -36.50 -21.85
CA ASN A 215 17.11 -36.72 -23.20
C ASN A 215 18.18 -36.62 -24.32
N ASN A 216 19.37 -36.08 -24.04
CA ASN A 216 20.46 -36.02 -25.03
C ASN A 216 21.39 -37.25 -25.05
N THR A 217 21.12 -38.27 -24.23
CA THR A 217 21.94 -39.50 -24.17
C THR A 217 21.28 -40.72 -24.83
N SER A 218 20.13 -40.54 -25.49
CA SER A 218 19.43 -41.62 -26.20
C SER A 218 19.15 -41.25 -27.65
N SER A 219 20.17 -41.39 -28.50
CA SER A 219 19.97 -41.69 -29.92
C SER A 219 21.16 -42.54 -30.42
N PRO A 220 20.90 -43.76 -30.93
CA PRO A 220 21.93 -44.68 -31.44
C PRO A 220 22.49 -44.28 -32.81
#